data_AF-A0A7C3S5H4-F1
#
_entry.id   AF-A0A7C3S5H4-F1
#
_cell.length_a   1.000
_cell.length_b   1.000
_cell.length_c   1.000
_cell.angle_alpha   90.00
_cell.angle_beta   90.00
_cell.angle_gamma   90.00
#
_symmetry.space_group_name_H-M   'P 1'
#
loop_
_entity.id
_entity.type
_entity.pdbx_description
1 polymer ?
#
loop_
_entity_poly.entity_id
_entity_poly.type
_entity_poly.pdbx_seq_one_letter_code
_entity_poly.pdbx_strand_id
1 'polypeptide(L)'
;MESSILDLIDRYIEAYESLVRLSKDMYISIINRDLDSLLQITNSQSKVLSQLFMLGEETDLRYEKEELESIISGLPLEEQSKFRDKLRYLGDLVLELNELVKINSRLLENSIELLHRYVEFLKKNPHITSILLENRG
;
A
#
# COMPACT_ATOMS: atom_id res chain seq x y z
N MET A 1 9.84 32.25 5.34
CA MET A 1 8.89 31.34 4.67
C MET A 1 9.69 30.12 4.34
N GLU A 2 9.47 29.03 5.06
CA GLU A 2 10.10 27.73 4.75
C GLU A 2 9.53 27.20 3.43
N SER A 3 10.36 26.47 2.70
CA SER A 3 10.15 26.06 1.31
C SER A 3 9.00 25.05 1.21
N SER A 4 7.82 25.49 0.76
CA SER A 4 6.58 24.70 0.75
C SER A 4 6.66 23.38 -0.04
N ILE A 5 7.65 23.26 -0.95
CA ILE A 5 7.84 22.04 -1.76
C ILE A 5 8.69 20.99 -1.05
N LEU A 6 9.62 21.39 -0.19
CA LEU A 6 10.39 20.46 0.65
C LEU A 6 9.49 19.82 1.71
N ASP A 7 8.62 20.61 2.34
CA ASP A 7 7.65 20.10 3.31
C ASP A 7 6.63 19.16 2.66
N LEU A 8 6.25 19.47 1.42
CA LEU A 8 5.34 18.64 0.65
C LEU A 8 5.95 17.28 0.31
N ILE A 9 7.19 17.24 -0.17
CA ILE A 9 7.84 15.96 -0.48
C ILE A 9 8.06 15.13 0.79
N ASP A 10 8.28 15.76 1.93
CA ASP A 10 8.33 15.07 3.23
C ASP A 10 6.99 14.42 3.58
N ARG A 11 5.87 15.12 3.41
CA ARG A 11 4.53 14.55 3.62
C ARG A 11 4.27 13.36 2.69
N TYR A 12 4.74 13.41 1.44
CA TYR A 12 4.69 12.25 0.54
C TYR A 12 5.54 11.10 1.05
N ILE A 13 6.79 11.35 1.45
CA ILE A 13 7.70 10.34 1.99
C ILE A 13 7.06 9.65 3.20
N GLU A 14 6.58 10.39 4.20
CA GLU A 14 5.95 9.85 5.40
C GLU A 14 4.75 8.94 5.09
N ALA A 15 3.94 9.33 4.11
CA ALA A 15 2.79 8.54 3.68
C ALA A 15 3.23 7.25 2.99
N TYR A 16 4.22 7.31 2.09
CA TYR A 16 4.75 6.12 1.41
C TYR A 16 5.49 5.17 2.37
N GLU A 17 6.28 5.68 3.32
CA GLU A 17 6.89 4.88 4.39
C GLU A 17 5.82 4.14 5.20
N SER A 18 4.73 4.83 5.53
CA SER A 18 3.59 4.24 6.25
C SER A 18 2.94 3.12 5.44
N LEU A 19 2.75 3.32 4.12
CA LEU A 19 2.21 2.28 3.25
C LEU A 19 3.16 1.09 3.11
N VAL A 20 4.47 1.31 2.99
CA VAL A 20 5.48 0.24 2.94
C VAL A 20 5.44 -0.59 4.22
N ARG A 21 5.44 0.05 5.39
CA ARG A 21 5.33 -0.64 6.69
C ARG A 21 4.04 -1.46 6.78
N LEU A 22 2.90 -0.84 6.51
CA LEU A 22 1.60 -1.53 6.53
C LEU A 22 1.54 -2.69 5.54
N SER A 23 2.21 -2.59 4.39
CA SER A 23 2.25 -3.67 3.40
C SER A 23 3.14 -4.84 3.84
N LYS A 24 4.22 -4.57 4.59
CA LYS A 24 5.01 -5.62 5.27
C LYS A 24 4.20 -6.30 6.37
N ASP A 25 3.45 -5.53 7.16
CA ASP A 25 2.56 -6.08 8.20
C ASP A 25 1.43 -6.93 7.58
N MET A 26 0.90 -6.49 6.43
CA MET A 26 -0.11 -7.24 5.68
C MET A 26 0.46 -8.58 5.20
N TYR A 27 1.69 -8.60 4.65
CA TYR A 27 2.35 -9.83 4.25
C TYR A 27 2.41 -10.87 5.38
N ILE A 28 2.84 -10.43 6.58
CA ILE A 28 2.92 -11.28 7.77
C ILE A 28 1.51 -11.78 8.16
N SER A 29 0.52 -10.90 8.15
CA SER A 29 -0.86 -11.22 8.51
C SER A 29 -1.51 -12.21 7.53
N ILE A 30 -1.20 -12.10 6.23
CA ILE A 30 -1.66 -13.06 5.21
C ILE A 30 -1.08 -14.45 5.50
N ILE A 31 0.23 -14.53 5.77
CA ILE A 31 0.89 -15.81 6.08
C ILE A 31 0.30 -16.44 7.34
N ASN A 32 0.09 -15.63 8.38
CA ASN A 32 -0.47 -16.09 9.65
C ASN A 32 -1.99 -16.31 9.59
N ARG A 33 -2.66 -15.95 8.48
CA ARG A 33 -4.11 -16.01 8.30
C ARG A 33 -4.87 -15.21 9.37
N ASP A 34 -4.29 -14.11 9.82
CA ASP A 34 -4.86 -13.23 10.84
C ASP A 34 -5.82 -12.24 10.18
N LEU A 35 -7.10 -12.64 10.08
CA LEU A 35 -8.13 -11.86 9.42
C LEU A 35 -8.41 -10.52 10.12
N ASP A 36 -8.31 -10.48 11.45
CA ASP A 36 -8.58 -9.26 12.22
C ASP A 36 -7.47 -8.22 11.96
N SER A 37 -6.21 -8.64 11.97
CA SER A 37 -5.09 -7.78 11.60
C SER A 37 -5.19 -7.32 10.15
N LEU A 38 -5.58 -8.20 9.21
CA LEU A 38 -5.76 -7.82 7.81
C LEU A 38 -6.82 -6.73 7.63
N LEU A 39 -7.93 -6.81 8.35
CA LEU A 39 -8.98 -5.78 8.30
C LEU A 39 -8.48 -4.44 8.87
N GLN A 40 -7.79 -4.46 10.00
CA GLN A 40 -7.22 -3.26 10.62
C GLN A 40 -6.16 -2.60 9.72
N ILE A 41 -5.29 -3.40 9.10
CA ILE A 41 -4.26 -2.92 8.18
C ILE A 41 -4.89 -2.31 6.94
N THR A 42 -5.89 -2.97 6.34
CA THR A 42 -6.60 -2.46 5.15
C THR A 42 -7.26 -1.10 5.43
N ASN A 43 -7.92 -0.97 6.59
CA ASN A 43 -8.50 0.31 7.01
C ASN A 43 -7.43 1.40 7.22
N SER A 44 -6.27 1.03 7.75
CA SER A 44 -5.15 1.95 7.95
C SER A 44 -4.54 2.40 6.62
N GLN A 45 -4.34 1.48 5.67
CA GLN A 45 -3.88 1.80 4.31
C GLN A 45 -4.87 2.72 3.59
N SER A 46 -6.18 2.46 3.72
CA SER A 46 -7.21 3.32 3.14
C SER A 46 -7.12 4.76 3.64
N LYS A 47 -6.89 4.98 4.94
CA LYS A 47 -6.70 6.32 5.51
C LYS A 47 -5.48 7.03 4.93
N VAL A 48 -4.34 6.33 4.82
CA VAL A 48 -3.11 6.91 4.27
C VAL A 48 -3.28 7.23 2.78
N LEU A 49 -3.96 6.37 2.02
CA LEU A 49 -4.29 6.65 0.62
C LEU A 49 -5.18 7.88 0.48
N SER A 50 -6.20 8.05 1.33
CA SER A 50 -7.02 9.27 1.35
C SER A 50 -6.18 10.52 1.63
N GLN A 51 -5.19 10.43 2.52
CA GLN A 51 -4.25 11.54 2.76
C GLN A 51 -3.40 11.85 1.53
N LEU A 52 -2.90 10.83 0.83
CA LEU A 52 -2.16 11.01 -0.43
C LEU A 52 -3.02 11.64 -1.53
N PHE A 53 -4.30 11.27 -1.63
CA PHE A 53 -5.22 11.90 -2.58
C PHE A 53 -5.45 13.37 -2.24
N MET A 54 -5.72 13.71 -0.98
CA MET A 54 -5.87 15.10 -0.55
C MET A 54 -4.59 15.90 -0.79
N LEU A 55 -3.42 15.32 -0.51
CA LEU A 55 -2.12 15.91 -0.83
C LEU A 55 -1.99 16.23 -2.32
N GLY A 56 -2.39 15.31 -3.20
CA GLY A 56 -2.37 15.51 -4.65
C GLY A 56 -3.34 16.60 -5.12
N GLU A 57 -4.51 16.71 -4.50
CA GLU A 57 -5.50 17.75 -4.79
C GLU A 57 -5.07 19.13 -4.28
N GLU A 58 -4.45 19.20 -3.09
CA GLU A 58 -3.97 20.45 -2.45
C GLU A 58 -2.88 21.15 -3.28
N THR A 59 -2.20 20.41 -4.15
CA THR A 59 -0.90 20.83 -4.67
C THR A 59 -0.86 21.04 -6.16
N ASP A 60 -1.97 20.78 -6.88
CA ASP A 60 -2.07 20.86 -8.34
C ASP A 60 -0.83 20.29 -9.07
N LEU A 61 -0.15 19.31 -8.44
CA LEU A 61 1.13 18.75 -8.90
C LEU A 61 0.85 17.81 -10.07
N ARG A 62 0.47 18.37 -11.21
CA ARG A 62 0.72 17.74 -12.51
C ARG A 62 2.00 18.31 -13.10
N TYR A 63 3.05 18.39 -12.29
CA TYR A 63 4.31 18.90 -12.79
C TYR A 63 4.84 17.94 -13.83
N GLU A 64 4.82 18.39 -15.08
CA GLU A 64 5.63 17.77 -16.11
C GLU A 64 7.09 17.85 -15.66
N LYS A 65 7.91 16.90 -16.10
CA LYS A 65 9.32 16.79 -15.69
C LYS A 65 10.07 18.13 -15.82
N GLU A 66 9.72 18.92 -16.82
CA GLU A 66 10.31 20.22 -17.11
C GLU A 66 9.92 21.30 -16.07
N GLU A 67 8.69 21.26 -15.56
CA GLU A 67 8.21 22.20 -14.54
C GLU A 67 8.81 21.88 -13.17
N LEU A 68 8.98 20.60 -12.85
CA LEU A 68 9.67 20.13 -11.65
C LEU A 68 11.14 20.59 -11.64
N GLU A 69 11.87 20.42 -12.75
CA GLU A 69 13.25 20.91 -12.86
C GLU A 69 13.33 22.44 -12.78
N SER A 70 12.34 23.16 -13.33
CA SER A 70 12.24 24.61 -13.21
C SER A 70 12.12 25.03 -11.74
N ILE A 71 11.24 24.39 -10.97
CA ILE A 71 11.07 24.67 -9.54
C ILE A 71 12.34 24.34 -8.75
N ILE A 72 12.96 23.18 -9.02
CA ILE A 72 14.22 22.78 -8.38
C ILE A 72 15.29 23.83 -8.66
N SER A 73 15.43 24.27 -9.91
CA SER A 73 16.45 25.26 -10.30
C SER A 73 16.30 26.61 -9.59
N GLY A 74 15.08 26.93 -9.12
CA GLY A 74 14.78 28.14 -8.34
C GLY A 74 15.18 28.06 -6.85
N LEU A 75 15.54 26.88 -6.33
CA LEU A 75 15.97 26.69 -4.94
C LEU A 75 17.47 26.98 -4.76
N PRO A 76 17.94 27.32 -3.54
CA PRO A 76 19.37 27.34 -3.22
C PRO A 76 20.03 25.98 -3.49
N LEU A 77 21.31 25.95 -3.89
CA LEU A 77 22.04 24.73 -4.25
C LEU A 77 21.96 23.61 -3.18
N GLU A 78 22.00 23.98 -1.90
CA GLU A 78 21.87 23.02 -0.79
C GLU A 78 20.47 22.39 -0.73
N GLU A 79 19.42 23.20 -0.95
CA GLU A 79 18.03 22.73 -1.01
C GLU A 79 17.76 21.91 -2.27
N GLN A 80 18.39 22.24 -3.41
CA GLN A 80 18.33 21.42 -4.61
C GLN A 80 18.87 20.00 -4.37
N SER A 81 20.02 19.89 -3.70
CA SER A 81 20.59 18.59 -3.34
C SER A 81 19.65 17.82 -2.44
N LYS A 82 19.15 18.45 -1.36
CA LYS A 82 18.19 17.84 -0.43
C LYS A 82 16.93 17.35 -1.15
N PHE A 83 16.36 18.17 -2.03
CA PHE A 83 15.16 17.81 -2.78
C PHE A 83 15.38 16.62 -3.70
N ARG A 84 16.52 16.58 -4.41
CA ARG A 84 16.87 15.45 -5.29
C ARG A 84 17.09 14.16 -4.51
N ASP A 85 17.70 14.22 -3.34
CA ASP A 85 17.88 13.05 -2.47
C ASP A 85 16.53 12.55 -1.94
N LYS A 86 15.62 13.45 -1.55
CA LYS A 86 14.25 13.12 -1.14
C LYS A 86 13.44 12.50 -2.29
N LEU A 87 13.53 13.04 -3.50
CA LEU A 87 12.88 12.46 -4.68
C LEU A 87 13.38 11.05 -4.98
N ARG A 88 14.70 10.83 -4.89
CA ARG A 88 15.27 9.49 -5.07
C ARG A 88 14.72 8.52 -4.03
N TYR A 89 14.73 8.93 -2.77
CA TYR A 89 14.22 8.12 -1.67
C TYR A 89 12.72 7.79 -1.83
N LEU A 90 11.91 8.78 -2.19
CA LEU A 90 10.50 8.58 -2.51
C LEU A 90 10.32 7.58 -3.67
N GLY A 91 11.14 7.67 -4.71
CA GLY A 91 11.16 6.71 -5.82
C GLY A 91 11.46 5.28 -5.35
N ASP A 92 12.44 5.11 -4.47
CA ASP A 92 12.79 3.81 -3.90
C ASP A 92 11.61 3.22 -3.08
N LEU A 93 10.93 4.06 -2.27
CA LEU A 93 9.75 3.66 -1.51
C LEU A 93 8.58 3.23 -2.42
N VAL A 94 8.35 3.95 -3.51
CA VAL A 94 7.30 3.61 -4.50
C VAL A 94 7.58 2.25 -5.14
N LEU A 95 8.83 1.99 -5.52
CA LEU A 95 9.24 0.71 -6.10
C LEU A 95 9.08 -0.43 -5.10
N GLU A 96 9.52 -0.23 -3.85
CA GLU A 96 9.36 -1.23 -2.79
C GLU A 96 7.89 -1.52 -2.51
N LEU A 97 7.06 -0.48 -2.38
CA LEU A 97 5.62 -0.63 -2.16
C LEU A 97 4.96 -1.41 -3.29
N ASN A 98 5.30 -1.11 -4.55
CA ASN A 98 4.77 -1.81 -5.71
C ASN A 98 5.08 -3.31 -5.68
N GLU A 99 6.31 -3.70 -5.32
CA GLU A 99 6.68 -5.11 -5.19
C GLU A 99 5.94 -5.78 -4.02
N LEU A 100 5.82 -5.11 -2.87
CA LEU A 100 5.06 -5.64 -1.72
C LEU A 100 3.58 -5.86 -2.06
N VAL A 101 2.95 -4.89 -2.74
CA VAL A 101 1.55 -5.00 -3.17
C VAL A 101 1.37 -6.17 -4.13
N LYS A 102 2.25 -6.36 -5.12
CA LYS A 102 2.19 -7.52 -6.02
C LYS A 102 2.29 -8.85 -5.26
N ILE A 103 3.21 -8.94 -4.31
CA ILE A 103 3.40 -10.15 -3.49
C ILE A 103 2.13 -10.43 -2.67
N ASN A 104 1.61 -9.41 -1.98
CA ASN A 104 0.42 -9.55 -1.13
C ASN A 104 -0.81 -9.94 -1.95
N SER A 105 -1.03 -9.31 -3.10
CA SER A 105 -2.13 -9.65 -4.02
C SER A 105 -2.06 -11.12 -4.44
N ARG A 106 -0.89 -11.60 -4.88
CA ARG A 106 -0.70 -13.00 -5.27
C ARG A 106 -1.00 -13.97 -4.12
N LEU A 107 -0.61 -13.64 -2.89
CA LEU A 107 -0.87 -14.49 -1.73
C LEU A 107 -2.37 -14.54 -1.37
N LEU A 108 -3.06 -13.40 -1.46
CA LEU A 108 -4.50 -13.32 -1.24
C LEU A 108 -5.27 -14.08 -2.32
N GLU A 109 -4.90 -13.92 -3.59
CA GLU A 109 -5.48 -14.67 -4.71
C GLU A 109 -5.37 -16.17 -4.52
N ASN A 110 -4.18 -16.67 -4.17
CA ASN A 110 -3.97 -18.09 -3.87
C ASN A 110 -4.84 -18.58 -2.70
N SER A 111 -5.01 -17.75 -1.68
CA SER A 111 -5.84 -18.07 -0.51
C SER A 111 -7.33 -18.16 -0.89
N ILE A 112 -7.80 -17.22 -1.71
CA ILE A 112 -9.17 -17.21 -2.23
C ILE A 112 -9.41 -18.41 -3.16
N GLU A 113 -8.46 -18.74 -4.03
CA GLU A 113 -8.56 -19.91 -4.91
C GLU A 113 -8.70 -21.21 -4.11
N LEU A 114 -7.92 -21.38 -3.04
CA LEU A 114 -8.03 -22.53 -2.16
C LEU A 114 -9.42 -22.60 -1.49
N LEU A 115 -9.95 -21.47 -1.01
CA LEU A 115 -11.30 -21.41 -0.44
C LEU A 115 -12.37 -21.80 -1.47
N HIS A 116 -12.26 -21.33 -2.71
CA HIS A 116 -13.16 -21.74 -3.79
C HIS A 116 -13.12 -23.24 -4.04
N ARG A 117 -11.92 -23.84 -4.10
CA ARG A 117 -11.76 -25.30 -4.26
C ARG A 117 -12.39 -26.07 -3.10
N TYR A 118 -12.29 -25.59 -1.86
CA TYR A 118 -12.98 -26.20 -0.72
C TYR A 118 -14.50 -26.12 -0.86
N VAL A 119 -15.04 -24.97 -1.24
CA VAL A 119 -16.49 -24.81 -1.46
C VAL A 119 -16.98 -25.74 -2.57
N GLU A 120 -16.25 -25.86 -3.68
CA GLU A 120 -16.59 -26.78 -4.75
C GLU A 120 -16.54 -28.25 -4.32
N PHE A 121 -15.53 -28.63 -3.53
CA PHE A 121 -15.44 -29.97 -2.97
C PHE A 121 -16.65 -30.31 -2.10
N LEU A 122 -17.05 -29.39 -1.21
CA LEU A 122 -18.24 -29.59 -0.35
C LEU A 122 -19.53 -29.67 -1.16
N LYS A 123 -19.67 -28.88 -2.24
CA LYS A 123 -20.82 -28.94 -3.16
C LYS A 123 -20.90 -30.28 -3.90
N LYS A 124 -19.76 -30.83 -4.33
CA LYS A 124 -19.69 -32.12 -5.04
C LYS A 124 -19.89 -33.32 -4.10
N ASN A 125 -19.68 -33.13 -2.79
CA ASN A 125 -19.76 -34.20 -1.78
C ASN A 125 -20.77 -33.86 -0.66
N PRO A 126 -22.08 -33.72 -0.98
CA PRO A 126 -23.09 -33.27 -0.02
C PRO A 126 -23.27 -34.19 1.19
N HIS A 127 -22.95 -35.48 1.04
CA HIS A 127 -22.98 -36.46 2.13
C HIS A 127 -21.96 -36.15 3.24
N ILE A 128 -20.78 -35.59 2.90
CA ILE A 128 -19.79 -35.13 3.88
C ILE A 128 -20.32 -33.94 4.67
N THR A 129 -20.97 -33.00 3.98
CA THR A 129 -21.60 -31.83 4.60
C THR A 129 -22.70 -32.23 5.58
N SER A 130 -23.54 -33.22 5.23
CA SER A 130 -24.54 -33.79 6.15
C SER A 130 -23.91 -34.37 7.42
N ILE A 131 -22.85 -35.17 7.30
CA ILE A 131 -22.15 -35.77 8.46
C ILE A 131 -21.53 -34.70 9.36
N LEU A 132 -20.93 -33.64 8.79
CA LEU A 132 -20.33 -32.55 9.56
C LEU A 132 -21.37 -31.68 10.28
N LEU A 133 -22.59 -31.55 9.73
CA LEU A 133 -23.68 -30.80 10.34
C LEU A 133 -24.43 -31.61 11.41
N GLU A 134 -24.60 -32.92 11.22
CA GLU A 134 -25.19 -33.81 12.23
C GLU A 134 -24.31 -33.93 13.49
N ASN A 135 -22.98 -33.93 13.33
CA ASN A 135 -22.04 -33.95 14.46
C ASN A 135 -21.92 -32.61 15.22
N ARG A 136 -22.66 -31.57 14.83
CA ARG A 136 -22.84 -30.33 15.62
C ARG A 136 -24.06 -30.39 16.56
N GLY A 137 -24.82 -31.49 16.54
CA GLY A 137 -25.91 -31.79 17.47
C GLY A 137 -25.43 -32.48 18.74
#